data_AF-A0A2W5TM94-F1
#
_entry.id   AF-A0A2W5TM94-F1
#
_cell.length_a   1.000
_cell.length_b   1.000
_cell.length_c   1.000
_cell.angle_alpha   90.00
_cell.angle_beta   90.00
_cell.angle_gamma   90.00
#
_symmetry.space_group_name_H-M   'P 1'
#
loop_
_entity.id
_entity.type
_entity.pdbx_description
1 polymer ?
#
loop_
_entity_poly.entity_id
_entity_poly.type
_entity_poly.pdbx_seq_one_letter_code
_entity_poly.pdbx_strand_id
1 'polypeptide(L)'
;MRGLPPMSAPCLRPQTLLVALVLTGCFIPREPGGRDDDTCTRCHGEATRPGDALRRSAPPSDRFGNTSPVFPGVGAHALHLDTTLAAPVTCASCHVVPATPDAPGHNDGVTQVVLASGTWNPGPRTCTNSGCHGASSGVWTRPAEVTCVTCHAMPPPKPHPQAGACVGCHADVIAADGTLHDVTRHVDGFVQVSRARCDACHGSDASGAPPRAVDGGTLASQRGVGAHRRHLNGGTTTRPVACATCHDVPATPATAQHPDGVVQVTGTCASCHFSNVPEWTSTAPLGCSGCHGAPPPAPHPQATQCALCHPGIGADARGHHVDGRVDLTVPATCDGCHGSSTNPAPPRDVSGNVATTFSGVGAHQAHLVDRGFARVVPCEACHVVPASVFAPGHVNGATEVVFSGVALANGATPRFSGGTCANTGCHDIAHFTGRPGGGTSPVPEWTRVDGSQRQCASCHGQPPPAPHPANAACETCHTNVTAQKTFVNPARHIDGVVDF
;
A
#
# COMPACT_ATOMS: atom_id res chain seq x y z
N MET A 1 66.45 11.91 -39.47
CA MET A 1 65.90 13.17 -38.92
C MET A 1 64.56 12.83 -38.25
N ARG A 2 64.46 13.10 -36.93
CA ARG A 2 63.24 13.28 -36.09
C ARG A 2 62.09 12.27 -36.33
N GLY A 3 61.78 11.29 -35.48
CA GLY A 3 61.80 11.26 -34.02
C GLY A 3 60.47 11.79 -33.46
N LEU A 4 59.52 10.91 -33.13
CA LEU A 4 58.49 11.06 -32.09
C LEU A 4 57.81 9.69 -31.80
N PRO A 5 57.76 9.22 -30.53
CA PRO A 5 57.19 7.92 -30.10
C PRO A 5 55.73 8.06 -29.58
N PRO A 6 55.04 6.96 -29.19
CA PRO A 6 53.58 6.94 -29.03
C PRO A 6 53.09 7.55 -27.72
N MET A 7 51.87 8.07 -27.77
CA MET A 7 51.15 8.70 -26.66
C MET A 7 50.95 7.71 -25.51
N SER A 8 51.60 7.98 -24.38
CA SER A 8 51.33 7.35 -23.09
C SER A 8 50.52 8.32 -22.24
N ALA A 9 49.41 7.84 -21.69
CA ALA A 9 48.52 8.56 -20.80
C ALA A 9 49.27 9.08 -19.55
N PRO A 10 49.04 10.31 -19.09
CA PRO A 10 49.58 10.75 -17.81
C PRO A 10 48.75 10.19 -16.65
N CYS A 11 49.44 9.53 -15.72
CA CYS A 11 48.98 9.20 -14.38
C CYS A 11 48.25 10.39 -13.73
N LEU A 12 47.01 10.16 -13.29
CA LEU A 12 46.40 10.97 -12.24
C LEU A 12 47.27 10.84 -10.98
N ARG A 13 47.94 11.93 -10.58
CA ARG A 13 48.45 12.07 -9.23
C ARG A 13 47.25 12.17 -8.28
N PRO A 14 47.26 11.50 -7.11
CA PRO A 14 46.30 11.79 -6.07
C PRO A 14 46.56 13.24 -5.64
N GLN A 15 45.59 14.12 -5.88
CA GLN A 15 45.56 15.40 -5.19
C GLN A 15 45.39 15.07 -3.72
N THR A 16 46.49 15.11 -2.97
CA THR A 16 46.46 15.31 -1.53
C THR A 16 45.63 16.55 -1.30
N LEU A 17 44.36 16.34 -0.97
CA LEU A 17 43.51 17.34 -0.36
C LEU A 17 44.24 17.72 0.93
N LEU A 18 45.01 18.80 0.89
CA LEU A 18 45.40 19.51 2.08
C LEU A 18 44.09 20.08 2.64
N VAL A 19 43.36 19.25 3.39
CA VAL A 19 42.43 19.77 4.38
C VAL A 19 43.32 20.57 5.30
N ALA A 20 43.32 21.89 5.10
CA ALA A 20 43.77 22.81 6.12
C ALA A 20 42.85 22.55 7.31
N LEU A 21 43.28 21.65 8.18
CA LEU A 21 42.79 21.55 9.54
C LEU A 21 43.14 22.91 10.16
N VAL A 22 42.24 23.88 10.01
CA VAL A 22 42.18 24.98 10.95
C VAL A 22 41.78 24.29 12.24
N LEU A 23 42.78 23.86 13.01
CA LEU A 23 42.61 23.50 14.40
C LEU A 23 42.09 24.78 15.06
N THR A 24 40.76 24.93 15.10
CA THR A 24 40.11 25.86 16.00
C THR A 24 40.55 25.44 17.39
N GLY A 25 41.51 26.16 17.98
CA GLY A 25 42.15 25.84 19.26
C GLY A 25 41.24 25.92 20.49
N CYS A 26 39.94 25.74 20.30
CA CYS A 26 38.97 25.65 21.36
C CYS A 26 39.03 24.22 21.92
N PHE A 27 39.48 24.09 23.18
CA PHE A 27 39.40 22.87 23.99
C PHE A 27 40.47 21.81 23.72
N ILE A 28 41.74 22.20 23.87
CA ILE A 28 42.81 21.23 24.16
C ILE A 28 42.51 20.66 25.56
N PRO A 29 42.26 19.34 25.72
CA PRO A 29 42.08 18.74 27.02
C PRO A 29 43.27 19.05 27.91
N ARG A 30 43.02 19.26 29.19
CA ARG A 30 44.11 19.41 30.14
C ARG A 30 44.89 18.09 30.20
N GLU A 31 46.13 18.09 29.70
CA GLU A 31 47.05 16.97 29.83
C GLU A 31 47.25 16.63 31.32
N PRO A 32 47.10 15.35 31.73
CA PRO A 32 47.42 14.93 33.08
C PRO A 32 48.93 14.97 33.28
N GLY A 33 49.40 16.03 33.95
CA GLY A 33 50.79 16.19 34.40
C GLY A 33 51.55 17.33 33.72
N GLY A 34 51.88 18.37 34.51
CA GLY A 34 53.04 19.25 34.28
C GLY A 34 52.79 20.76 34.21
N ARG A 35 53.08 21.48 35.31
CA ARG A 35 54.32 22.26 35.53
C ARG A 35 54.53 22.38 37.04
N ASP A 36 55.61 21.82 37.55
CA ASP A 36 56.19 22.18 38.86
C ASP A 36 56.77 23.59 38.68
N ASP A 37 56.42 24.62 39.45
CA ASP A 37 56.55 24.74 40.90
C ASP A 37 55.30 25.43 41.50
N ASP A 38 54.91 25.09 42.73
CA ASP A 38 53.80 25.67 43.55
C ASP A 38 53.93 27.20 43.85
N THR A 39 54.39 28.00 42.88
CA THR A 39 54.64 29.44 42.98
C THR A 39 53.39 30.28 42.76
N CYS A 40 52.42 29.83 41.96
CA CYS A 40 51.17 30.56 41.73
C CYS A 40 50.31 30.66 43.00
N THR A 41 50.16 29.53 43.73
CA THR A 41 49.47 29.40 45.02
C THR A 41 50.03 30.27 46.14
N ARG A 42 51.23 30.84 45.95
CA ARG A 42 51.80 31.84 46.86
C ARG A 42 51.07 33.19 46.79
N CYS A 43 50.55 33.54 45.62
CA CYS A 43 49.95 34.84 45.36
C CYS A 43 48.43 34.76 45.13
N HIS A 44 47.91 33.65 44.60
CA HIS A 44 46.49 33.43 44.36
C HIS A 44 46.23 31.92 44.30
N GLY A 45 45.01 31.46 44.59
CA GLY A 45 44.78 30.02 44.68
C GLY A 45 44.92 29.49 46.11
N GLU A 46 44.99 28.16 46.24
CA GLU A 46 45.16 27.47 47.52
C GLU A 46 45.99 26.20 47.36
N ALA A 47 47.18 26.16 47.99
CA ALA A 47 48.12 25.05 47.88
C ALA A 47 47.60 23.73 48.48
N THR A 48 46.68 23.81 49.45
CA THR A 48 46.09 22.65 50.14
C THR A 48 44.89 22.06 49.40
N ARG A 49 44.42 22.70 48.32
CA ARG A 49 43.23 22.25 47.58
C ARG A 49 43.51 20.91 46.85
N PRO A 50 42.58 19.95 46.87
CA PRO A 50 42.72 18.71 46.09
C PRO A 50 42.77 18.98 44.58
N GLY A 51 43.61 18.24 43.87
CA GLY A 51 43.78 18.36 42.43
C GLY A 51 45.21 18.66 42.03
N ASP A 52 45.40 18.86 40.74
CA ASP A 52 46.67 19.20 40.10
C ASP A 52 47.01 20.71 40.20
N ALA A 53 48.23 21.08 39.82
CA ALA A 53 48.79 22.41 40.08
C ALA A 53 47.92 23.59 39.57
N LEU A 54 47.35 23.51 38.35
CA LEU A 54 46.48 24.58 37.85
C LEU A 54 45.13 24.65 38.59
N ARG A 55 44.58 23.53 39.10
CA ARG A 55 43.34 23.56 39.88
C ARG A 55 43.57 24.16 41.26
N ARG A 56 44.75 23.94 41.86
CA ARG A 56 45.19 24.60 43.09
C ARG A 56 45.44 26.09 42.88
N SER A 57 46.02 26.43 41.74
CA SER A 57 46.34 27.82 41.38
C SER A 57 45.11 28.62 40.96
N ALA A 58 44.06 27.97 40.44
CA ALA A 58 42.81 28.65 40.12
C ALA A 58 42.17 29.23 41.40
N PRO A 59 41.92 30.55 41.48
CA PRO A 59 41.47 31.22 42.70
C PRO A 59 40.22 30.58 43.35
N PRO A 60 40.33 30.00 44.56
CA PRO A 60 39.31 30.22 45.58
C PRO A 60 39.61 31.50 46.37
N SER A 61 40.83 32.05 46.26
CA SER A 61 41.25 33.32 46.81
C SER A 61 42.07 34.12 45.79
N ASP A 62 41.86 35.43 45.74
CA ASP A 62 42.64 36.34 44.91
C ASP A 62 43.88 36.90 45.63
N ARG A 63 44.69 37.71 44.93
CA ARG A 63 45.90 38.34 45.49
C ARG A 63 45.66 39.30 46.66
N PHE A 64 44.41 39.68 46.89
CA PHE A 64 44.00 40.55 47.99
C PHE A 64 43.42 39.73 49.16
N GLY A 65 43.41 38.40 49.06
CA GLY A 65 42.85 37.50 50.06
C GLY A 65 41.34 37.40 50.01
N ASN A 66 40.68 37.97 49.00
CA ASN A 66 39.23 37.81 48.85
C ASN A 66 38.91 36.38 48.47
N THR A 67 37.87 35.79 49.06
CA THR A 67 37.43 34.42 48.77
C THR A 67 36.03 34.33 48.15
N SER A 68 35.32 35.46 48.10
CA SER A 68 33.96 35.50 47.55
C SER A 68 33.97 35.67 46.03
N PRO A 69 33.12 34.95 45.28
CA PRO A 69 33.06 35.08 43.82
C PRO A 69 32.57 36.45 43.34
N VAL A 70 32.05 37.31 44.23
CA VAL A 70 31.71 38.70 43.88
C VAL A 70 32.94 39.54 43.52
N PHE A 71 34.13 39.09 43.95
CA PHE A 71 35.38 39.73 43.61
C PHE A 71 35.91 39.19 42.28
N PRO A 72 36.35 40.05 41.34
CA PRO A 72 36.76 39.61 40.00
C PRO A 72 37.94 38.65 40.00
N GLY A 73 38.82 38.76 40.99
CA GLY A 73 39.98 37.88 41.15
C GLY A 73 39.60 36.45 41.55
N VAL A 74 38.40 36.24 42.11
CA VAL A 74 37.87 34.91 42.42
C VAL A 74 36.88 34.49 41.33
N GLY A 75 35.79 35.24 41.18
CA GLY A 75 34.78 35.04 40.13
C GLY A 75 34.26 33.62 40.00
N ALA A 76 34.00 33.20 38.76
CA ALA A 76 33.42 31.89 38.44
C ALA A 76 34.45 30.78 38.16
N HIS A 77 35.72 30.93 38.58
CA HIS A 77 36.79 29.95 38.31
C HIS A 77 36.42 28.53 38.72
N ALA A 78 35.91 28.34 39.96
CA ALA A 78 35.56 27.02 40.47
C ALA A 78 34.48 26.32 39.62
N LEU A 79 33.44 27.06 39.20
CA LEU A 79 32.36 26.49 38.38
C LEU A 79 32.84 26.04 37.00
N HIS A 80 33.80 26.73 36.39
CA HIS A 80 34.32 26.36 35.06
C HIS A 80 35.27 25.15 35.12
N LEU A 81 35.91 24.92 36.27
CA LEU A 81 36.78 23.77 36.48
C LEU A 81 36.02 22.50 36.88
N ASP A 82 34.89 22.67 37.58
CA ASP A 82 34.15 21.58 38.22
C ASP A 82 32.78 21.32 37.55
N THR A 83 32.56 21.83 36.33
CA THR A 83 31.31 21.64 35.58
C THR A 83 31.10 20.18 35.17
N THR A 84 29.84 19.73 35.23
CA THR A 84 29.39 18.43 34.73
C THR A 84 28.71 18.52 33.36
N LEU A 85 28.69 19.72 32.75
CA LEU A 85 28.02 19.97 31.47
C LEU A 85 28.98 20.02 30.28
N ALA A 86 30.28 20.11 30.51
CA ALA A 86 31.29 20.19 29.45
C ALA A 86 32.62 19.59 29.92
N ALA A 87 33.56 19.37 28.99
CA ALA A 87 34.94 19.11 29.37
C ALA A 87 35.53 20.29 30.18
N PRO A 88 36.41 20.04 31.18
CA PRO A 88 37.04 21.10 31.95
C PRO A 88 37.80 22.10 31.07
N VAL A 89 37.56 23.40 31.30
CA VAL A 89 38.16 24.48 30.52
C VAL A 89 39.61 24.71 30.97
N THR A 90 40.55 24.83 30.03
CA THR A 90 41.93 25.18 30.36
C THR A 90 42.03 26.66 30.73
N CYS A 91 42.91 27.01 31.68
CA CYS A 91 43.14 28.42 32.06
C CYS A 91 43.54 29.28 30.86
N ALA A 92 44.33 28.72 29.94
CA ALA A 92 44.80 29.38 28.71
C ALA A 92 43.67 29.74 27.72
N SER A 93 42.48 29.16 27.87
CA SER A 93 41.31 29.49 27.07
C SER A 93 40.68 30.85 27.44
N CYS A 94 40.97 31.35 28.64
CA CYS A 94 40.39 32.59 29.17
C CYS A 94 41.39 33.74 29.19
N HIS A 95 42.63 33.46 29.59
CA HIS A 95 43.68 34.45 29.70
C HIS A 95 45.04 33.81 29.46
N VAL A 96 46.04 34.64 29.17
CA VAL A 96 47.41 34.17 29.08
C VAL A 96 47.84 33.61 30.44
N VAL A 97 48.29 32.35 30.46
CA VAL A 97 48.89 31.73 31.66
C VAL A 97 50.40 31.91 31.54
N PRO A 98 51.02 32.74 32.39
CA PRO A 98 52.45 33.00 32.30
C PRO A 98 53.25 31.74 32.66
N ALA A 99 54.44 31.60 32.05
CA ALA A 99 55.32 30.49 32.37
C ALA A 99 56.02 30.64 33.74
N THR A 100 56.19 31.88 34.21
CA THR A 100 56.83 32.22 35.47
C THR A 100 56.14 33.44 36.12
N PRO A 101 56.26 33.65 37.45
CA PRO A 101 55.69 34.82 38.12
C PRO A 101 56.18 36.17 37.59
N ASP A 102 57.38 36.22 37.01
CA ASP A 102 58.00 37.46 36.52
C ASP A 102 57.88 37.66 35.00
N ALA A 103 57.03 36.87 34.32
CA ALA A 103 56.84 37.00 32.89
C ALA A 103 56.32 38.41 32.49
N PRO A 104 56.78 39.00 31.39
CA PRO A 104 56.29 40.30 30.92
C PRO A 104 54.76 40.32 30.75
N GLY A 105 54.10 41.36 31.28
CA GLY A 105 52.64 41.47 31.27
C GLY A 105 51.92 40.67 32.36
N HIS A 106 52.66 39.94 33.21
CA HIS A 106 52.13 39.39 34.46
C HIS A 106 52.43 40.35 35.63
N ASN A 107 51.54 40.40 36.63
CA ASN A 107 51.64 41.28 37.79
C ASN A 107 51.66 42.80 37.52
N ASP A 108 51.22 43.24 36.34
CA ASP A 108 51.12 44.66 35.95
C ASP A 108 49.85 45.37 36.46
N GLY A 109 48.98 44.62 37.18
CA GLY A 109 47.71 45.12 37.70
C GLY A 109 46.54 45.01 36.71
N VAL A 110 46.76 44.48 35.52
CA VAL A 110 45.75 44.30 34.47
C VAL A 110 45.50 42.80 34.24
N THR A 111 44.27 42.35 34.45
CA THR A 111 43.88 40.98 34.06
C THR A 111 43.65 40.93 32.55
N GLN A 112 44.58 40.34 31.81
CA GLN A 112 44.47 40.18 30.36
C GLN A 112 43.59 38.98 29.99
N VAL A 113 42.28 39.20 29.90
CA VAL A 113 41.35 38.19 29.37
C VAL A 113 41.47 38.18 27.85
N VAL A 114 42.05 37.12 27.30
CA VAL A 114 42.28 36.91 25.87
C VAL A 114 41.52 35.65 25.48
N LEU A 115 40.24 35.82 25.17
CA LEU A 115 39.40 34.71 24.74
C LEU A 115 39.77 34.30 23.31
N ALA A 116 39.84 32.99 23.08
CA ALA A 116 39.97 32.45 21.72
C ALA A 116 38.74 32.76 20.85
N SER A 117 37.56 32.96 21.47
CA SER A 117 36.34 33.40 20.81
C SER A 117 35.42 34.18 21.77
N GLY A 118 34.70 35.17 21.23
CA GLY A 118 33.82 36.05 21.99
C GLY A 118 34.52 37.28 22.55
N THR A 119 33.78 38.03 23.38
CA THR A 119 34.22 39.32 23.92
C THR A 119 34.09 39.33 25.43
N TRP A 120 35.15 39.76 26.10
CA TRP A 120 35.13 40.11 27.52
C TRP A 120 34.93 41.61 27.68
N ASN A 121 33.93 42.01 28.46
CA ASN A 121 33.76 43.40 28.86
C ASN A 121 34.16 43.59 30.33
N PRO A 122 35.31 44.26 30.61
CA PRO A 122 35.83 44.39 31.97
C PRO A 122 34.94 45.22 32.90
N GLY A 123 34.11 46.12 32.37
CA GLY A 123 33.22 46.97 33.18
C GLY A 123 32.10 46.18 33.87
N PRO A 124 31.09 45.69 33.11
CA PRO A 124 30.02 44.85 33.62
C PRO A 124 30.48 43.43 33.96
N ARG A 125 31.73 43.07 33.60
CA ARG A 125 32.34 41.75 33.84
C ARG A 125 31.55 40.63 33.17
N THR A 126 31.18 40.86 31.91
CA THR A 126 30.38 39.94 31.11
C THR A 126 31.19 39.34 29.98
N CYS A 127 30.89 38.09 29.67
CA CYS A 127 31.38 37.39 28.48
C CYS A 127 30.23 37.31 27.48
N THR A 128 30.43 37.71 26.22
CA THR A 128 29.40 37.61 25.17
C THR A 128 29.95 36.95 23.91
N ASN A 129 29.08 36.27 23.15
CA ASN A 129 29.41 35.63 21.87
C ASN A 129 30.63 34.68 21.90
N SER A 130 30.94 34.10 23.06
CA SER A 130 31.95 33.04 23.13
C SER A 130 31.37 31.73 22.64
N GLY A 131 32.20 30.85 22.08
CA GLY A 131 31.75 29.50 21.67
C GLY A 131 31.17 28.67 22.82
N CYS A 132 31.54 28.99 24.07
CA CYS A 132 31.06 28.28 25.28
C CYS A 132 29.67 28.76 25.75
N HIS A 133 29.36 30.04 25.57
CA HIS A 133 28.15 30.67 26.10
C HIS A 133 27.13 31.04 25.02
N GLY A 134 27.56 31.14 23.75
CA GLY A 134 26.72 31.58 22.64
C GLY A 134 26.02 32.90 22.96
N ALA A 135 24.68 32.91 22.80
CA ALA A 135 23.83 34.03 23.19
C ALA A 135 23.54 34.11 24.70
N SER A 136 23.71 33.00 25.44
CA SER A 136 23.46 32.91 26.89
C SER A 136 24.68 33.38 27.68
N SER A 137 24.77 34.69 27.86
CA SER A 137 25.90 35.35 28.52
C SER A 137 25.70 35.51 30.04
N GLY A 138 26.78 35.37 30.81
CA GLY A 138 26.78 35.51 32.27
C GLY A 138 27.64 36.68 32.78
N VAL A 139 27.45 37.03 34.05
CA VAL A 139 28.33 37.97 34.78
C VAL A 139 29.33 37.15 35.59
N TRP A 140 30.63 37.36 35.34
CA TRP A 140 31.74 36.63 35.96
C TRP A 140 31.70 36.62 37.50
N THR A 141 31.26 37.73 38.10
CA THR A 141 31.18 37.90 39.56
C THR A 141 29.82 37.53 40.16
N ARG A 142 28.90 36.98 39.37
CA ARG A 142 27.60 36.50 39.82
C ARG A 142 27.35 35.09 39.28
N PRO A 143 28.18 34.11 39.66
CA PRO A 143 27.99 32.73 39.25
C PRO A 143 26.61 32.23 39.68
N ALA A 144 25.92 31.54 38.77
CA ALA A 144 24.65 30.87 39.01
C ALA A 144 24.71 29.46 38.45
N GLU A 145 23.88 28.57 39.01
CA GLU A 145 23.73 27.21 38.49
C GLU A 145 23.10 27.23 37.10
N VAL A 146 23.70 26.49 36.17
CA VAL A 146 23.30 26.39 34.76
C VAL A 146 22.52 25.09 34.60
N THR A 147 21.28 25.17 34.11
CA THR A 147 20.49 23.99 33.72
C THR A 147 20.47 23.86 32.20
N CYS A 148 20.13 22.69 31.66
CA CYS A 148 20.12 22.47 30.21
C CYS A 148 19.34 23.54 29.42
N VAL A 149 18.21 23.99 29.99
CA VAL A 149 17.32 24.99 29.36
C VAL A 149 17.80 26.44 29.47
N THR A 150 18.88 26.70 30.22
CA THR A 150 19.49 28.05 30.29
C THR A 150 20.27 28.41 29.02
N CYS A 151 20.76 27.39 28.29
CA CYS A 151 21.51 27.59 27.05
C CYS A 151 20.64 27.37 25.81
N HIS A 152 19.89 26.25 25.77
CA HIS A 152 19.06 25.90 24.63
C HIS A 152 17.76 25.25 25.07
N ALA A 153 16.70 25.41 24.28
CA ALA A 153 15.48 24.65 24.51
C ALA A 153 15.75 23.14 24.37
N MET A 154 15.17 22.35 25.26
CA MET A 154 15.25 20.89 25.26
C MET A 154 13.83 20.31 25.25
N PRO A 155 13.35 19.71 24.14
CA PRO A 155 14.00 19.63 22.84
C PRO A 155 14.15 21.02 22.15
N PRO A 156 15.08 21.18 21.19
CA PRO A 156 15.21 22.40 20.41
C PRO A 156 13.91 22.77 19.69
N PRO A 157 13.70 24.05 19.31
CA PRO A 157 12.51 24.43 18.56
C PRO A 157 12.42 23.69 17.21
N LYS A 158 11.21 23.64 16.64
CA LYS A 158 11.00 23.14 15.28
C LYS A 158 11.97 23.82 14.29
N PRO A 159 12.53 23.08 13.31
CA PRO A 159 12.08 21.79 12.81
C PRO A 159 12.66 20.56 13.54
N HIS A 160 13.29 20.70 14.71
CA HIS A 160 13.74 19.52 15.46
C HIS A 160 12.55 18.64 15.93
N PRO A 161 12.68 17.31 15.94
CA PRO A 161 11.67 16.42 16.53
C PRO A 161 11.37 16.78 17.99
N GLN A 162 10.10 16.94 18.33
CA GLN A 162 9.66 17.31 19.68
C GLN A 162 9.43 16.06 20.56
N ALA A 163 10.41 15.16 20.60
CA ALA A 163 10.36 13.89 21.33
C ALA A 163 11.21 13.96 22.62
N GLY A 164 10.79 13.26 23.67
CA GLY A 164 11.53 13.22 24.96
C GLY A 164 12.62 12.14 25.03
N ALA A 165 12.64 11.18 24.11
CA ALA A 165 13.59 10.07 24.11
C ALA A 165 14.89 10.41 23.33
N CYS A 166 15.67 11.36 23.86
CA CYS A 166 16.85 11.91 23.19
C CYS A 166 17.91 10.87 22.81
N VAL A 167 18.08 9.84 23.64
CA VAL A 167 19.07 8.76 23.45
C VAL A 167 18.89 8.03 22.11
N GLY A 168 17.69 8.04 21.50
CA GLY A 168 17.48 7.42 20.19
C GLY A 168 18.36 8.03 19.10
N CYS A 169 18.60 9.34 19.17
CA CYS A 169 19.39 10.09 18.20
C CYS A 169 20.74 10.53 18.76
N HIS A 170 20.81 10.86 20.05
CA HIS A 170 21.96 11.48 20.71
C HIS A 170 22.68 10.53 21.70
N ALA A 171 22.57 9.21 21.50
CA ALA A 171 23.23 8.18 22.32
C ALA A 171 24.73 8.40 22.54
N ASP A 172 25.44 9.10 21.65
CA ASP A 172 26.87 9.39 21.82
C ASP A 172 27.17 10.41 22.94
N VAL A 173 26.15 11.11 23.45
CA VAL A 173 26.30 12.20 24.43
C VAL A 173 25.32 12.08 25.60
N ILE A 174 24.06 11.69 25.34
CA ILE A 174 22.99 11.62 26.36
C ILE A 174 22.53 10.18 26.61
N ALA A 175 22.34 9.82 27.87
CA ALA A 175 21.82 8.54 28.32
C ALA A 175 20.28 8.53 28.33
N ALA A 176 19.70 7.35 28.55
CA ALA A 176 18.24 7.17 28.53
C ALA A 176 17.50 7.90 29.66
N ASP A 177 18.18 8.18 30.78
CA ASP A 177 17.66 8.98 31.90
C ASP A 177 17.82 10.49 31.69
N GLY A 178 18.36 10.92 30.54
CA GLY A 178 18.58 12.32 30.20
C GLY A 178 19.90 12.90 30.72
N THR A 179 20.74 12.10 31.40
CA THR A 179 22.06 12.55 31.85
C THR A 179 23.08 12.55 30.71
N LEU A 180 24.07 13.44 30.76
CA LEU A 180 25.20 13.43 29.83
C LEU A 180 26.22 12.39 30.30
N HIS A 181 26.44 11.33 29.53
CA HIS A 181 27.45 10.32 29.88
C HIS A 181 28.82 10.62 29.25
N ASP A 182 28.85 11.40 28.16
CA ASP A 182 30.08 11.94 27.59
C ASP A 182 30.01 13.47 27.47
N VAL A 183 30.39 14.13 28.56
CA VAL A 183 30.44 15.60 28.67
C VAL A 183 31.48 16.24 27.74
N THR A 184 32.42 15.46 27.19
CA THR A 184 33.42 15.99 26.25
C THR A 184 32.82 16.35 24.90
N ARG A 185 31.61 15.86 24.60
CA ARG A 185 30.89 16.07 23.35
C ARG A 185 29.66 16.99 23.44
N HIS A 186 29.27 17.46 24.63
CA HIS A 186 28.06 18.28 24.80
C HIS A 186 28.28 19.75 24.41
N VAL A 187 29.54 20.23 24.49
CA VAL A 187 29.94 21.61 24.16
C VAL A 187 31.26 21.58 23.36
N ASP A 188 31.28 20.85 22.25
CA ASP A 188 32.44 20.73 21.35
C ASP A 188 32.25 21.48 20.02
N GLY A 189 31.10 22.15 19.84
CA GLY A 189 30.72 22.86 18.62
C GLY A 189 30.10 21.98 17.54
N PHE A 190 29.90 20.68 17.79
CA PHE A 190 29.29 19.74 16.86
C PHE A 190 28.04 19.09 17.46
N VAL A 191 26.99 18.96 16.66
CA VAL A 191 25.81 18.18 17.07
C VAL A 191 26.08 16.71 16.80
N GLN A 192 26.21 15.92 17.86
CA GLN A 192 26.44 14.49 17.74
C GLN A 192 25.12 13.76 17.48
N VAL A 193 25.06 13.05 16.34
CA VAL A 193 23.91 12.21 15.96
C VAL A 193 24.40 10.79 15.70
N SER A 194 23.91 9.86 16.49
CA SER A 194 24.42 8.50 16.64
C SER A 194 23.94 7.62 15.48
N ARG A 195 24.60 7.76 14.33
CA ARG A 195 24.38 7.04 13.06
C ARG A 195 23.02 7.33 12.41
N ALA A 196 23.10 7.89 11.21
CA ALA A 196 21.99 8.21 10.31
C ALA A 196 21.31 6.96 9.70
N ARG A 197 20.74 6.08 10.53
CA ARG A 197 19.89 4.97 10.11
C ARG A 197 18.43 5.25 10.50
N CYS A 198 17.49 4.79 9.69
CA CYS A 198 16.07 5.13 9.84
C CYS A 198 15.49 4.61 11.16
N ASP A 199 15.90 3.40 11.59
CA ASP A 199 15.51 2.75 12.85
C ASP A 199 15.95 3.48 14.12
N ALA A 200 16.83 4.48 14.01
CA ALA A 200 17.19 5.33 15.14
C ALA A 200 16.01 6.20 15.61
N CYS A 201 15.18 6.67 14.66
CA CYS A 201 14.07 7.57 14.92
C CYS A 201 12.72 6.86 14.90
N HIS A 202 12.52 5.94 13.96
CA HIS A 202 11.25 5.24 13.76
C HIS A 202 11.45 3.87 13.09
N GLY A 203 10.47 2.99 13.22
CA GLY A 203 10.54 1.63 12.72
C GLY A 203 11.28 0.67 13.63
N SER A 204 11.42 -0.57 13.15
CA SER A 204 12.03 -1.68 13.92
C SER A 204 13.19 -2.36 13.20
N ASP A 205 13.52 -1.91 12.00
CA ASP A 205 14.57 -2.48 11.15
C ASP A 205 15.17 -1.41 10.24
N ALA A 206 16.20 -1.77 9.48
CA ALA A 206 16.95 -0.85 8.62
C ALA A 206 16.09 -0.13 7.56
N SER A 207 14.88 -0.60 7.26
CA SER A 207 13.96 0.11 6.35
C SER A 207 13.34 1.35 7.00
N GLY A 208 13.36 1.45 8.33
CA GLY A 208 12.63 2.46 9.10
C GLY A 208 11.12 2.27 9.04
N ALA A 209 10.58 1.22 8.41
CA ALA A 209 9.14 1.03 8.37
C ALA A 209 8.55 0.91 9.79
N PRO A 210 7.45 1.63 10.12
CA PRO A 210 6.76 1.44 11.38
C PRO A 210 6.46 -0.03 11.64
N PRO A 211 6.80 -0.47 12.86
CA PRO A 211 5.80 -0.42 13.90
C PRO A 211 6.05 0.68 14.91
N ARG A 212 7.26 1.24 15.03
CA ARG A 212 7.55 2.34 15.95
C ARG A 212 7.41 3.69 15.25
N ALA A 213 6.64 4.60 15.82
CA ALA A 213 6.57 6.00 15.39
C ALA A 213 7.60 6.87 16.14
N VAL A 214 7.86 8.08 15.64
CA VAL A 214 8.82 9.04 16.23
C VAL A 214 8.45 9.46 17.66
N ASP A 215 7.16 9.45 17.99
CA ASP A 215 6.64 9.70 19.34
C ASP A 215 6.74 8.47 20.27
N GLY A 216 7.29 7.35 19.78
CA GLY A 216 7.43 6.09 20.50
C GLY A 216 6.20 5.16 20.41
N GLY A 217 5.13 5.59 19.74
CA GLY A 217 3.94 4.76 19.52
C GLY A 217 4.27 3.46 18.78
N THR A 218 3.58 2.37 19.11
CA THR A 218 3.78 1.04 18.50
C THR A 218 2.52 0.35 17.98
N LEU A 219 1.34 0.90 18.27
CA LEU A 219 0.07 0.26 17.94
C LEU A 219 -0.43 0.73 16.58
N ALA A 220 -0.92 -0.19 15.74
CA ALA A 220 -1.49 0.13 14.43
C ALA A 220 -2.69 1.10 14.51
N SER A 221 -3.36 1.21 15.66
CA SER A 221 -4.41 2.20 15.93
C SER A 221 -3.88 3.63 16.11
N GLN A 222 -2.57 3.81 16.25
CA GLN A 222 -1.93 5.12 16.37
C GLN A 222 -1.55 5.63 14.97
N ARG A 223 -1.82 6.91 14.70
CA ARG A 223 -1.62 7.53 13.38
C ARG A 223 -0.19 7.35 12.85
N GLY A 224 0.82 7.48 13.71
CA GLY A 224 2.23 7.34 13.35
C GLY A 224 2.64 5.93 12.92
N VAL A 225 1.84 4.91 13.25
CA VAL A 225 2.07 3.51 12.90
C VAL A 225 1.11 3.05 11.81
N GLY A 226 -0.20 3.16 12.06
CA GLY A 226 -1.24 2.85 11.09
C GLY A 226 -1.11 1.49 10.40
N ALA A 227 -1.55 1.46 9.14
CA ALA A 227 -1.59 0.26 8.33
C ALA A 227 -0.28 -0.07 7.57
N HIS A 228 0.88 0.53 7.93
CA HIS A 228 2.16 0.34 7.21
C HIS A 228 2.48 -1.14 6.95
N ARG A 229 2.48 -1.98 8.00
CA ARG A 229 2.86 -3.39 7.88
C ARG A 229 1.94 -4.18 6.94
N ARG A 230 0.66 -3.83 6.85
CA ARG A 230 -0.29 -4.49 5.93
C ARG A 230 0.03 -4.14 4.48
N HIS A 231 0.38 -2.89 4.20
CA HIS A 231 0.69 -2.43 2.84
C HIS A 231 2.08 -2.89 2.39
N LEU A 232 3.10 -2.80 3.24
CA LEU A 232 4.47 -3.18 2.91
C LEU A 232 4.62 -4.67 2.63
N ASN A 233 3.86 -5.51 3.34
CA ASN A 233 3.92 -6.96 3.13
C ASN A 233 2.97 -7.45 2.04
N GLY A 234 1.96 -6.65 1.68
CA GLY A 234 0.84 -7.10 0.85
C GLY A 234 -0.04 -8.14 1.56
N GLY A 235 -0.88 -8.81 0.78
CA GLY A 235 -1.84 -9.82 1.26
C GLY A 235 -2.09 -10.92 0.23
N THR A 236 -3.16 -11.68 0.44
CA THR A 236 -3.59 -12.75 -0.49
C THR A 236 -4.12 -12.21 -1.81
N THR A 237 -4.54 -10.95 -1.85
CA THR A 237 -5.13 -10.28 -3.03
C THR A 237 -4.40 -8.99 -3.41
N THR A 238 -3.33 -8.61 -2.70
CA THR A 238 -2.60 -7.37 -2.91
C THR A 238 -1.09 -7.62 -2.88
N ARG A 239 -0.35 -6.95 -3.76
CA ARG A 239 1.11 -6.99 -3.76
C ARG A 239 1.66 -6.02 -2.69
N PRO A 240 2.88 -6.26 -2.14
CA PRO A 240 3.64 -5.25 -1.42
C PRO A 240 3.60 -3.87 -2.09
N VAL A 241 3.30 -2.84 -1.29
CA VAL A 241 3.32 -1.43 -1.70
C VAL A 241 4.66 -0.85 -1.32
N ALA A 242 5.35 -0.22 -2.29
CA ALA A 242 6.61 0.47 -2.02
C ALA A 242 6.34 1.76 -1.22
N CYS A 243 7.26 2.13 -0.33
CA CYS A 243 7.11 3.33 0.51
C CYS A 243 6.86 4.61 -0.31
N ALA A 244 7.57 4.75 -1.45
CA ALA A 244 7.47 5.87 -2.37
C ALA A 244 6.08 6.08 -2.99
N THR A 245 5.19 5.07 -2.90
CA THR A 245 3.80 5.21 -3.34
C THR A 245 3.01 6.18 -2.45
N CYS A 246 3.35 6.25 -1.15
CA CYS A 246 2.59 7.04 -0.19
C CYS A 246 3.25 8.38 0.14
N HIS A 247 4.58 8.39 0.25
CA HIS A 247 5.34 9.57 0.61
C HIS A 247 6.76 9.46 0.05
N ASP A 248 7.42 10.60 -0.12
CA ASP A 248 8.83 10.60 -0.50
C ASP A 248 9.68 9.96 0.60
N VAL A 249 10.57 9.06 0.22
CA VAL A 249 11.54 8.44 1.14
C VAL A 249 12.89 9.10 0.89
N PRO A 250 13.42 9.88 1.84
CA PRO A 250 14.71 10.53 1.66
C PRO A 250 15.84 9.48 1.64
N ALA A 251 16.89 9.77 0.89
CA ALA A 251 18.07 8.89 0.83
C ALA A 251 18.83 8.85 2.17
N THR A 252 18.73 9.91 2.97
CA THR A 252 19.35 9.98 4.31
C THR A 252 18.44 10.68 5.31
N PRO A 253 18.49 10.30 6.61
CA PRO A 253 17.77 10.97 7.68
C PRO A 253 18.09 12.47 7.87
N ALA A 254 19.22 12.95 7.31
CA ALA A 254 19.70 14.32 7.46
C ALA A 254 19.12 15.32 6.43
N THR A 255 18.24 14.87 5.54
CA THR A 255 17.60 15.76 4.56
C THR A 255 16.75 16.79 5.30
N ALA A 256 17.00 18.10 5.11
CA ALA A 256 16.46 19.19 5.94
C ALA A 256 14.92 19.21 6.11
N GLN A 257 14.18 18.61 5.18
CA GLN A 257 12.71 18.51 5.22
C GLN A 257 12.20 17.30 6.00
N HIS A 258 13.00 16.25 6.18
CA HIS A 258 12.55 15.02 6.83
C HIS A 258 12.28 15.15 8.35
N PRO A 259 13.08 15.89 9.16
CA PRO A 259 12.87 15.94 10.60
C PRO A 259 11.81 16.95 11.06
N ASP A 260 11.19 17.72 10.17
CA ASP A 260 10.28 18.84 10.51
C ASP A 260 8.98 18.42 11.21
N GLY A 261 8.72 17.11 11.28
CA GLY A 261 7.56 16.50 11.93
C GLY A 261 6.28 16.60 11.10
N VAL A 262 6.37 17.02 9.84
CA VAL A 262 5.24 17.08 8.91
C VAL A 262 5.20 15.79 8.09
N VAL A 263 4.13 15.02 8.24
CA VAL A 263 3.90 13.82 7.43
C VAL A 263 3.51 14.28 6.01
N GLN A 264 4.44 14.13 5.06
CA GLN A 264 4.21 14.43 3.64
C GLN A 264 3.57 13.23 2.94
N VAL A 265 2.25 13.03 3.07
CA VAL A 265 1.55 12.01 2.26
C VAL A 265 1.27 12.60 0.89
N THR A 266 1.99 12.14 -0.13
CA THR A 266 1.84 12.57 -1.53
C THR A 266 0.95 11.62 -2.34
N GLY A 267 0.76 10.39 -1.86
CA GLY A 267 -0.11 9.39 -2.48
C GLY A 267 -1.58 9.55 -2.12
N THR A 268 -2.48 8.99 -2.95
CA THR A 268 -3.93 8.98 -2.71
C THR A 268 -4.42 7.57 -2.39
N CYS A 269 -5.22 7.41 -1.34
CA CYS A 269 -5.84 6.12 -0.97
C CYS A 269 -6.79 5.61 -2.05
N ALA A 270 -7.43 6.52 -2.79
CA ALA A 270 -8.43 6.20 -3.81
C ALA A 270 -7.84 5.42 -5.00
N SER A 271 -6.53 5.54 -5.24
CA SER A 271 -5.84 4.78 -6.29
C SER A 271 -5.94 3.27 -6.13
N CYS A 272 -6.04 2.78 -4.88
CA CYS A 272 -6.09 1.35 -4.56
C CYS A 272 -7.41 0.93 -3.93
N HIS A 273 -8.10 1.84 -3.23
CA HIS A 273 -9.34 1.52 -2.53
C HIS A 273 -10.61 2.11 -3.17
N PHE A 274 -10.49 2.82 -4.29
CA PHE A 274 -11.61 3.37 -5.04
C PHE A 274 -12.55 4.18 -4.12
N SER A 275 -13.85 3.82 -4.06
CA SER A 275 -14.86 4.46 -3.21
C SER A 275 -14.81 4.00 -1.73
N ASN A 276 -14.14 2.89 -1.44
CA ASN A 276 -14.01 2.39 -0.08
C ASN A 276 -12.77 3.01 0.55
N VAL A 277 -12.87 4.12 1.26
CA VAL A 277 -11.67 4.72 1.90
C VAL A 277 -11.58 4.23 3.35
N PRO A 278 -10.84 3.14 3.64
CA PRO A 278 -10.68 2.68 5.01
C PRO A 278 -9.89 3.70 5.82
N GLU A 279 -10.19 3.79 7.11
CA GLU A 279 -9.40 4.59 8.03
C GLU A 279 -7.99 4.00 8.15
N TRP A 280 -6.97 4.86 8.06
CA TRP A 280 -5.54 4.48 8.11
C TRP A 280 -5.15 3.68 9.36
N THR A 281 -5.82 3.94 10.48
CA THR A 281 -5.63 3.31 11.79
C THR A 281 -6.52 2.10 12.01
N SER A 282 -7.38 1.75 11.04
CA SER A 282 -8.25 0.59 11.14
C SER A 282 -7.45 -0.72 11.05
N THR A 283 -7.78 -1.65 11.93
CA THR A 283 -7.23 -3.01 11.91
C THR A 283 -8.18 -4.03 11.31
N ALA A 284 -9.38 -3.60 10.88
CA ALA A 284 -10.37 -4.48 10.28
C ALA A 284 -9.87 -5.01 8.92
N PRO A 285 -9.95 -6.34 8.66
CA PRO A 285 -9.60 -6.89 7.36
C PRO A 285 -10.64 -6.49 6.31
N LEU A 286 -10.18 -6.03 5.13
CA LEU A 286 -11.05 -5.98 3.95
C LEU A 286 -11.29 -7.41 3.45
N GLY A 287 -12.55 -7.85 3.45
CA GLY A 287 -12.95 -9.09 2.80
C GLY A 287 -12.91 -8.99 1.27
N CYS A 288 -13.05 -10.11 0.57
CA CYS A 288 -12.99 -10.17 -0.90
C CYS A 288 -14.04 -9.25 -1.58
N SER A 289 -15.20 -9.09 -0.97
CA SER A 289 -16.28 -8.20 -1.44
C SER A 289 -16.16 -6.76 -0.90
N GLY A 290 -15.08 -6.44 -0.19
CA GLY A 290 -14.86 -5.13 0.41
C GLY A 290 -14.58 -4.01 -0.60
N CYS A 291 -14.18 -4.36 -1.83
CA CYS A 291 -13.93 -3.40 -2.90
C CYS A 291 -15.04 -3.40 -3.96
N HIS A 292 -15.42 -4.59 -4.45
CA HIS A 292 -16.45 -4.79 -5.47
C HIS A 292 -17.29 -6.03 -5.17
N GLY A 293 -18.51 -6.07 -5.72
CA GLY A 293 -19.35 -7.26 -5.67
C GLY A 293 -18.74 -8.42 -6.47
N ALA A 294 -18.78 -9.62 -5.89
CA ALA A 294 -18.37 -10.86 -6.54
C ALA A 294 -19.48 -11.91 -6.32
N PRO A 295 -20.34 -12.20 -7.32
CA PRO A 295 -20.35 -11.65 -8.68
C PRO A 295 -20.71 -10.14 -8.73
N PRO A 296 -20.38 -9.44 -9.84
CA PRO A 296 -20.79 -8.05 -10.03
C PRO A 296 -22.32 -7.87 -9.96
N PRO A 297 -22.83 -6.66 -9.66
CA PRO A 297 -24.27 -6.41 -9.68
C PRO A 297 -24.92 -6.73 -11.03
N ALA A 298 -26.24 -6.93 -11.01
CA ALA A 298 -27.03 -7.03 -12.24
C ALA A 298 -26.72 -5.84 -13.18
N PRO A 299 -26.67 -6.06 -14.51
CA PRO A 299 -27.21 -7.20 -15.24
C PRO A 299 -26.31 -8.46 -15.34
N HIS A 300 -25.15 -8.47 -14.68
CA HIS A 300 -24.28 -9.64 -14.69
C HIS A 300 -25.00 -10.88 -14.12
N PRO A 301 -24.81 -12.09 -14.69
CA PRO A 301 -25.35 -13.31 -14.13
C PRO A 301 -24.90 -13.49 -12.68
N GLN A 302 -25.84 -13.74 -11.77
CA GLN A 302 -25.56 -13.90 -10.34
C GLN A 302 -25.10 -15.33 -10.00
N ALA A 303 -24.29 -15.94 -10.87
CA ALA A 303 -23.72 -17.27 -10.69
C ALA A 303 -22.45 -17.21 -9.83
N THR A 304 -22.27 -18.18 -8.95
CA THR A 304 -21.08 -18.29 -8.07
C THR A 304 -19.96 -19.14 -8.66
N GLN A 305 -20.24 -19.88 -9.74
CA GLN A 305 -19.26 -20.71 -10.46
C GLN A 305 -18.56 -19.87 -11.54
N CYS A 306 -17.81 -18.85 -11.11
CA CYS A 306 -17.20 -17.85 -12.01
C CYS A 306 -16.32 -18.47 -13.11
N ALA A 307 -15.61 -19.56 -12.80
CA ALA A 307 -14.73 -20.27 -13.73
C ALA A 307 -15.46 -20.86 -14.95
N LEU A 308 -16.79 -20.97 -14.91
CA LEU A 308 -17.59 -21.33 -16.09
C LEU A 308 -17.38 -20.33 -17.22
N CYS A 309 -17.57 -19.04 -16.92
CA CYS A 309 -17.51 -17.98 -17.93
C CYS A 309 -16.14 -17.25 -17.96
N HIS A 310 -15.37 -17.35 -16.87
CA HIS A 310 -14.08 -16.69 -16.71
C HIS A 310 -12.97 -17.72 -16.50
N PRO A 311 -12.49 -18.40 -17.57
CA PRO A 311 -11.36 -19.31 -17.47
C PRO A 311 -10.15 -18.56 -16.90
N GLY A 312 -9.65 -19.00 -15.76
CA GLY A 312 -8.53 -18.35 -15.04
C GLY A 312 -8.91 -17.60 -13.76
N ILE A 313 -10.21 -17.41 -13.45
CA ILE A 313 -10.62 -17.07 -12.09
C ILE A 313 -10.25 -18.24 -11.18
N GLY A 314 -9.16 -18.10 -10.41
CA GLY A 314 -8.72 -19.12 -9.43
C GLY A 314 -7.20 -19.28 -9.25
N ALA A 315 -6.37 -18.69 -10.11
CA ALA A 315 -4.92 -18.66 -9.89
C ALA A 315 -4.50 -17.38 -9.14
N ASP A 316 -3.49 -17.50 -8.28
CA ASP A 316 -2.94 -16.44 -7.42
C ASP A 316 -2.90 -15.06 -8.11
N ALA A 317 -3.89 -14.22 -7.82
CA ALA A 317 -4.02 -12.89 -8.41
C ALA A 317 -3.20 -11.82 -7.66
N ARG A 318 -2.21 -12.23 -6.84
CA ARG A 318 -1.26 -11.37 -6.13
C ARG A 318 -0.37 -10.60 -7.12
N GLY A 319 -0.97 -9.65 -7.82
CA GLY A 319 -0.35 -8.87 -8.88
C GLY A 319 -1.35 -8.33 -9.91
N HIS A 320 -2.51 -8.97 -10.07
CA HIS A 320 -3.54 -8.64 -11.07
C HIS A 320 -4.86 -8.16 -10.46
N HIS A 321 -5.04 -8.32 -9.14
CA HIS A 321 -6.30 -7.94 -8.50
C HIS A 321 -6.37 -6.45 -8.11
N VAL A 322 -5.23 -5.82 -7.81
CA VAL A 322 -5.12 -4.38 -7.49
C VAL A 322 -3.97 -3.76 -8.28
N ASP A 323 -4.10 -3.77 -9.61
CA ASP A 323 -3.17 -3.12 -10.56
C ASP A 323 -3.87 -2.10 -11.49
N GLY A 324 -5.16 -1.85 -11.25
CA GLY A 324 -5.98 -0.93 -12.04
C GLY A 324 -6.51 -1.52 -13.34
N ARG A 325 -6.39 -2.84 -13.57
CA ARG A 325 -6.93 -3.53 -14.74
C ARG A 325 -7.92 -4.61 -14.32
N VAL A 326 -8.95 -4.81 -15.16
CA VAL A 326 -9.86 -5.95 -15.02
C VAL A 326 -9.31 -7.08 -15.88
N ASP A 327 -8.50 -7.94 -15.28
CA ASP A 327 -7.84 -9.07 -15.95
C ASP A 327 -8.78 -10.28 -16.01
N LEU A 328 -9.90 -10.14 -16.74
CA LEU A 328 -10.86 -11.21 -16.99
C LEU A 328 -10.79 -11.64 -18.46
N THR A 329 -10.46 -12.91 -18.70
CA THR A 329 -10.66 -13.52 -20.02
C THR A 329 -12.09 -14.06 -20.07
N VAL A 330 -12.84 -13.71 -21.11
CA VAL A 330 -14.16 -14.28 -21.41
C VAL A 330 -14.06 -15.00 -22.76
N PRO A 331 -14.50 -16.25 -22.89
CA PRO A 331 -14.56 -16.92 -24.18
C PRO A 331 -15.43 -16.12 -25.15
N ALA A 332 -14.94 -15.90 -26.37
CA ALA A 332 -15.72 -15.24 -27.42
C ALA A 332 -16.81 -16.16 -28.02
N THR A 333 -16.80 -17.45 -27.67
CA THR A 333 -17.72 -18.47 -28.16
C THR A 333 -18.85 -18.71 -27.17
N CYS A 334 -20.04 -19.05 -27.68
CA CYS A 334 -21.25 -19.26 -26.86
C CYS A 334 -21.07 -20.39 -25.83
N ASP A 335 -20.34 -21.46 -26.22
CA ASP A 335 -20.08 -22.64 -25.39
C ASP A 335 -19.22 -22.36 -24.15
N GLY A 336 -18.62 -21.17 -24.09
CA GLY A 336 -17.96 -20.64 -22.89
C GLY A 336 -18.94 -20.51 -21.72
N CYS A 337 -20.15 -20.02 -21.95
CA CYS A 337 -21.11 -19.77 -20.87
C CYS A 337 -22.15 -20.90 -20.77
N HIS A 338 -22.71 -21.33 -21.90
CA HIS A 338 -23.77 -22.35 -21.96
C HIS A 338 -23.58 -23.26 -23.18
N GLY A 339 -24.10 -24.47 -23.12
CA GLY A 339 -23.92 -25.43 -24.20
C GLY A 339 -22.69 -26.32 -24.02
N SER A 340 -22.11 -26.77 -25.12
CA SER A 340 -20.98 -27.70 -25.15
C SER A 340 -20.11 -27.48 -26.38
N SER A 341 -18.99 -28.19 -26.44
CA SER A 341 -18.12 -28.23 -27.62
C SER A 341 -18.81 -28.78 -28.88
N THR A 342 -19.95 -29.47 -28.73
CA THR A 342 -20.72 -29.99 -29.88
C THR A 342 -21.58 -28.89 -30.51
N ASN A 343 -22.30 -28.13 -29.67
CA ASN A 343 -23.17 -27.05 -30.10
C ASN A 343 -23.49 -26.13 -28.91
N PRO A 344 -23.88 -24.87 -29.16
CA PRO A 344 -24.17 -23.90 -28.12
C PRO A 344 -25.52 -24.13 -27.44
N ALA A 345 -26.38 -25.00 -27.96
CA ALA A 345 -27.61 -25.31 -27.26
C ALA A 345 -27.26 -26.05 -25.96
N PRO A 346 -27.90 -25.73 -24.82
CA PRO A 346 -27.62 -26.37 -23.54
C PRO A 346 -27.63 -27.90 -23.63
N PRO A 347 -26.52 -28.54 -23.20
CA PRO A 347 -26.62 -29.53 -22.14
C PRO A 347 -26.13 -28.95 -20.81
N ARG A 348 -25.53 -27.75 -20.83
CA ARG A 348 -25.20 -26.94 -19.65
C ARG A 348 -25.86 -25.57 -19.78
N ASP A 349 -26.56 -25.11 -18.76
CA ASP A 349 -27.09 -23.73 -18.72
C ASP A 349 -26.09 -22.73 -18.11
N VAL A 350 -26.42 -21.44 -18.16
CA VAL A 350 -25.57 -20.35 -17.63
C VAL A 350 -25.39 -20.39 -16.10
N SER A 351 -26.19 -21.19 -15.39
CA SER A 351 -26.07 -21.44 -13.96
C SER A 351 -25.23 -22.68 -13.65
N GLY A 352 -24.72 -23.37 -14.67
CA GLY A 352 -23.93 -24.59 -14.54
C GLY A 352 -24.75 -25.87 -14.39
N ASN A 353 -26.09 -25.81 -14.48
CA ASN A 353 -26.91 -27.01 -14.41
C ASN A 353 -26.73 -27.85 -15.66
N VAL A 354 -26.73 -29.18 -15.49
CA VAL A 354 -26.62 -30.14 -16.60
C VAL A 354 -27.78 -31.14 -16.69
N ALA A 355 -28.61 -31.22 -15.64
CA ALA A 355 -29.77 -32.10 -15.66
C ALA A 355 -30.91 -31.47 -16.46
N THR A 356 -31.59 -32.28 -17.26
CA THR A 356 -32.71 -31.83 -18.12
C THR A 356 -33.95 -31.42 -17.31
N THR A 357 -33.97 -31.70 -16.01
CA THR A 357 -34.98 -31.22 -15.06
C THR A 357 -34.92 -29.71 -14.84
N PHE A 358 -33.81 -29.05 -15.19
CA PHE A 358 -33.70 -27.60 -15.18
C PHE A 358 -34.17 -27.01 -16.52
N SER A 359 -34.98 -25.96 -16.46
CA SER A 359 -35.53 -25.30 -17.65
C SER A 359 -34.46 -24.70 -18.56
N GLY A 360 -33.33 -24.28 -18.00
CA GLY A 360 -32.17 -23.80 -18.78
C GLY A 360 -31.52 -24.89 -19.64
N VAL A 361 -31.71 -26.17 -19.30
CA VAL A 361 -31.19 -27.32 -20.05
C VAL A 361 -32.29 -27.92 -20.92
N GLY A 362 -33.30 -28.56 -20.28
CA GLY A 362 -34.50 -29.11 -20.91
C GLY A 362 -34.30 -29.79 -22.27
N ALA A 363 -35.22 -29.54 -23.19
CA ALA A 363 -35.32 -30.19 -24.49
C ALA A 363 -34.52 -29.51 -25.61
N HIS A 364 -33.59 -28.59 -25.31
CA HIS A 364 -32.77 -27.90 -26.32
C HIS A 364 -32.14 -28.87 -27.32
N GLN A 365 -31.43 -29.90 -26.83
CA GLN A 365 -30.80 -30.90 -27.70
C GLN A 365 -31.81 -31.73 -28.51
N ALA A 366 -33.03 -31.94 -28.00
CA ALA A 366 -34.02 -32.75 -28.70
C ALA A 366 -34.51 -32.08 -29.99
N HIS A 367 -34.50 -30.75 -30.05
CA HIS A 367 -34.97 -29.95 -31.19
C HIS A 367 -33.93 -29.81 -32.32
N LEU A 368 -32.66 -30.07 -32.02
CA LEU A 368 -31.56 -29.93 -32.98
C LEU A 368 -31.23 -31.19 -33.78
N VAL A 369 -31.94 -32.29 -33.53
CA VAL A 369 -31.62 -33.59 -34.12
C VAL A 369 -32.71 -34.00 -35.11
N ASP A 370 -32.32 -34.22 -36.37
CA ASP A 370 -33.20 -34.82 -37.38
C ASP A 370 -33.54 -36.27 -36.99
N ARG A 371 -34.81 -36.63 -37.11
CA ARG A 371 -35.34 -37.95 -36.80
C ARG A 371 -36.03 -38.62 -37.99
N GLY A 372 -35.96 -38.04 -39.19
CA GLY A 372 -36.56 -38.58 -40.40
C GLY A 372 -38.08 -38.45 -40.46
N PHE A 373 -38.69 -37.72 -39.53
CA PHE A 373 -40.12 -37.42 -39.54
C PHE A 373 -40.46 -35.98 -39.16
N ALA A 374 -39.49 -35.12 -38.84
CA ALA A 374 -39.76 -33.71 -38.54
C ALA A 374 -38.52 -32.91 -38.89
N ARG A 375 -38.70 -31.67 -39.33
CA ARG A 375 -37.57 -30.75 -39.57
C ARG A 375 -36.83 -30.43 -38.26
N VAL A 376 -35.52 -30.19 -38.38
CA VAL A 376 -34.73 -29.59 -37.30
C VAL A 376 -35.27 -28.20 -37.01
N VAL A 377 -35.45 -27.89 -35.72
CA VAL A 377 -35.92 -26.57 -35.28
C VAL A 377 -34.69 -25.71 -34.99
N PRO A 378 -34.45 -24.64 -35.78
CA PRO A 378 -33.31 -23.79 -35.55
C PRO A 378 -33.55 -22.86 -34.35
N CYS A 379 -32.49 -22.38 -33.71
CA CYS A 379 -32.55 -21.65 -32.45
C CYS A 379 -33.44 -20.39 -32.52
N GLU A 380 -33.39 -19.67 -33.65
CA GLU A 380 -34.16 -18.45 -33.88
C GLU A 380 -35.68 -18.65 -33.90
N ALA A 381 -36.16 -19.90 -34.00
CA ALA A 381 -37.59 -20.20 -33.90
C ALA A 381 -38.15 -19.96 -32.49
N CYS A 382 -37.30 -19.98 -31.46
CA CYS A 382 -37.71 -19.86 -30.05
C CYS A 382 -37.20 -18.59 -29.38
N HIS A 383 -35.99 -18.14 -29.69
CA HIS A 383 -35.42 -16.94 -29.10
C HIS A 383 -34.43 -16.26 -30.05
N VAL A 384 -34.13 -14.99 -29.80
CA VAL A 384 -33.10 -14.28 -30.55
C VAL A 384 -31.74 -14.93 -30.29
N VAL A 385 -31.04 -15.31 -31.36
CA VAL A 385 -29.63 -15.75 -31.27
C VAL A 385 -28.76 -14.52 -31.49
N PRO A 386 -27.94 -14.11 -30.51
CA PRO A 386 -27.10 -12.93 -30.64
C PRO A 386 -25.97 -13.17 -31.65
N ALA A 387 -25.54 -12.10 -32.33
CA ALA A 387 -24.39 -12.17 -33.23
C ALA A 387 -23.04 -12.35 -32.50
N SER A 388 -22.99 -12.04 -31.19
CA SER A 388 -21.81 -12.22 -30.34
C SER A 388 -22.20 -12.30 -28.86
N VAL A 389 -21.31 -12.81 -28.01
CA VAL A 389 -21.51 -12.88 -26.54
C VAL A 389 -21.66 -11.51 -25.87
N PHE A 390 -21.27 -10.42 -26.56
CA PHE A 390 -21.37 -9.04 -26.07
C PHE A 390 -22.49 -8.24 -26.75
N ALA A 391 -23.34 -8.89 -27.54
CA ALA A 391 -24.46 -8.21 -28.16
C ALA A 391 -25.35 -7.56 -27.09
N PRO A 392 -25.79 -6.29 -27.27
CA PRO A 392 -26.70 -5.64 -26.34
C PRO A 392 -27.94 -6.50 -26.09
N GLY A 393 -28.30 -6.66 -24.82
CA GLY A 393 -29.44 -7.49 -24.41
C GLY A 393 -29.14 -8.98 -24.23
N HIS A 394 -27.96 -9.49 -24.63
CA HIS A 394 -27.67 -10.93 -24.46
C HIS A 394 -27.39 -11.31 -22.99
N VAL A 395 -26.46 -10.59 -22.34
CA VAL A 395 -26.06 -10.84 -20.94
C VAL A 395 -26.74 -9.83 -20.03
N ASN A 396 -28.09 -9.83 -20.03
CA ASN A 396 -28.92 -8.87 -19.29
C ASN A 396 -29.58 -9.46 -18.02
N GLY A 397 -29.42 -10.76 -17.78
CA GLY A 397 -30.07 -11.48 -16.68
C GLY A 397 -31.54 -11.82 -16.92
N ALA A 398 -32.09 -11.55 -18.11
CA ALA A 398 -33.43 -11.92 -18.52
C ALA A 398 -33.43 -13.18 -19.40
N THR A 399 -34.46 -14.01 -19.27
CA THR A 399 -34.73 -15.10 -20.21
C THR A 399 -35.80 -14.63 -21.19
N GLU A 400 -35.41 -14.34 -22.42
CA GLU A 400 -36.30 -13.84 -23.46
C GLU A 400 -36.60 -14.95 -24.48
N VAL A 401 -37.80 -15.53 -24.39
CA VAL A 401 -38.34 -16.43 -25.42
C VAL A 401 -39.19 -15.60 -26.36
N VAL A 402 -38.73 -15.46 -27.59
CA VAL A 402 -39.40 -14.70 -28.66
C VAL A 402 -39.59 -15.64 -29.82
N PHE A 403 -40.77 -16.26 -29.87
CA PHE A 403 -41.10 -17.23 -30.91
C PHE A 403 -41.19 -16.57 -32.28
N SER A 404 -40.74 -17.29 -33.31
CA SER A 404 -40.77 -16.83 -34.70
C SER A 404 -41.03 -17.99 -35.67
N GLY A 405 -41.24 -17.65 -36.95
CA GLY A 405 -41.40 -18.63 -38.02
C GLY A 405 -42.55 -19.61 -37.79
N VAL A 406 -42.26 -20.91 -37.91
CA VAL A 406 -43.26 -21.99 -37.81
C VAL A 406 -44.00 -22.01 -36.46
N ALA A 407 -43.39 -21.50 -35.38
CA ALA A 407 -44.04 -21.44 -34.08
C ALA A 407 -45.30 -20.55 -34.08
N LEU A 408 -45.36 -19.59 -35.02
CA LEU A 408 -46.47 -18.65 -35.25
C LEU A 408 -47.39 -19.06 -36.41
N ALA A 409 -47.12 -20.20 -37.08
CA ALA A 409 -47.89 -20.63 -38.24
C ALA A 409 -49.37 -20.83 -37.89
N ASN A 410 -50.24 -20.59 -38.87
CA ASN A 410 -51.69 -20.79 -38.75
C ASN A 410 -52.36 -20.02 -37.59
N GLY A 411 -51.83 -18.85 -37.23
CA GLY A 411 -52.41 -18.00 -36.17
C GLY A 411 -52.10 -18.48 -34.75
N ALA A 412 -51.12 -19.38 -34.59
CA ALA A 412 -50.66 -19.85 -33.29
C ALA A 412 -50.17 -18.67 -32.41
N THR A 413 -50.45 -18.76 -31.11
CA THR A 413 -50.04 -17.78 -30.10
C THR A 413 -49.13 -18.45 -29.06
N PRO A 414 -47.88 -18.76 -29.46
CA PRO A 414 -46.99 -19.61 -28.69
C PRO A 414 -46.64 -18.95 -27.36
N ARG A 415 -46.66 -19.76 -26.31
CA ARG A 415 -46.25 -19.35 -24.96
C ARG A 415 -45.35 -20.40 -24.35
N PHE A 416 -44.30 -19.93 -23.69
CA PHE A 416 -43.50 -20.72 -22.78
C PHE A 416 -43.84 -20.29 -21.35
N SER A 417 -44.42 -21.18 -20.56
CA SER A 417 -44.77 -20.89 -19.16
C SER A 417 -44.73 -22.17 -18.33
N GLY A 418 -44.19 -22.08 -17.11
CA GLY A 418 -44.12 -23.21 -16.18
C GLY A 418 -43.34 -24.42 -16.72
N GLY A 419 -42.38 -24.22 -17.62
CA GLY A 419 -41.65 -25.33 -18.26
C GLY A 419 -42.48 -26.10 -19.30
N THR A 420 -43.51 -25.48 -19.87
CA THR A 420 -44.31 -26.08 -20.95
C THR A 420 -44.36 -25.14 -22.15
N CYS A 421 -44.37 -25.73 -23.35
CA CYS A 421 -44.63 -25.03 -24.61
C CYS A 421 -46.07 -25.29 -25.01
N ALA A 422 -46.89 -24.26 -25.08
CA ALA A 422 -48.28 -24.37 -25.47
C ALA A 422 -48.60 -23.40 -26.60
N ASN A 423 -49.67 -23.71 -27.34
CA ASN A 423 -50.19 -22.88 -28.42
C ASN A 423 -49.20 -22.55 -29.53
N THR A 424 -48.31 -23.50 -29.83
CA THR A 424 -47.29 -23.31 -30.85
C THR A 424 -47.72 -23.99 -32.15
N GLY A 425 -47.24 -23.53 -33.30
CA GLY A 425 -47.46 -24.22 -34.57
C GLY A 425 -46.82 -25.62 -34.67
N CYS A 426 -46.00 -26.05 -33.69
CA CYS A 426 -45.33 -27.35 -33.66
C CYS A 426 -45.96 -28.33 -32.65
N HIS A 427 -46.30 -27.82 -31.47
CA HIS A 427 -46.90 -28.54 -30.37
C HIS A 427 -48.28 -27.93 -30.08
N ASP A 428 -49.30 -28.75 -30.33
CA ASP A 428 -50.74 -28.48 -30.33
C ASP A 428 -51.35 -28.22 -31.72
N ILE A 429 -51.87 -29.28 -32.35
CA ILE A 429 -52.56 -29.20 -33.66
C ILE A 429 -53.95 -28.55 -33.57
N ALA A 430 -54.45 -28.24 -32.36
CA ALA A 430 -55.73 -27.56 -32.20
C ALA A 430 -55.73 -26.15 -32.77
N HIS A 431 -54.57 -25.49 -32.85
CA HIS A 431 -54.43 -24.17 -33.50
C HIS A 431 -54.71 -24.24 -34.99
N PHE A 432 -54.39 -25.37 -35.62
CA PHE A 432 -54.62 -25.58 -37.05
C PHE A 432 -56.05 -26.04 -37.36
N THR A 433 -56.58 -26.98 -36.58
CA THR A 433 -57.87 -27.65 -36.90
C THR A 433 -59.07 -27.09 -36.12
N GLY A 434 -58.84 -26.23 -35.13
CA GLY A 434 -59.85 -25.82 -34.15
C GLY A 434 -60.35 -26.97 -33.26
N ARG A 435 -59.69 -28.14 -33.29
CA ARG A 435 -60.09 -29.36 -32.57
C ARG A 435 -58.87 -30.10 -32.00
N PRO A 436 -59.01 -30.86 -30.90
CA PRO A 436 -57.92 -31.67 -30.40
C PRO A 436 -57.45 -32.71 -31.43
N GLY A 437 -56.15 -32.79 -31.64
CA GLY A 437 -55.54 -33.78 -32.55
C GLY A 437 -55.64 -35.22 -32.10
N GLY A 438 -56.04 -35.48 -30.85
CA GLY A 438 -56.11 -36.82 -30.27
C GLY A 438 -54.76 -37.43 -29.83
N GLY A 439 -53.70 -36.62 -29.76
CA GLY A 439 -52.40 -37.06 -29.24
C GLY A 439 -52.39 -37.20 -27.72
N THR A 440 -51.48 -38.02 -27.18
CA THR A 440 -51.33 -38.26 -25.74
C THR A 440 -50.46 -37.22 -25.02
N SER A 441 -49.71 -36.39 -25.75
CA SER A 441 -48.87 -35.31 -25.23
C SER A 441 -48.78 -34.13 -26.21
N PRO A 442 -49.92 -33.51 -26.59
CA PRO A 442 -49.94 -32.39 -27.53
C PRO A 442 -49.31 -31.10 -26.95
N VAL A 443 -49.19 -31.02 -25.63
CA VAL A 443 -48.50 -29.95 -24.89
C VAL A 443 -47.37 -30.61 -24.09
N PRO A 444 -46.16 -30.73 -24.66
CA PRO A 444 -45.06 -31.43 -24.01
C PRO A 444 -44.47 -30.64 -22.83
N GLU A 445 -43.84 -31.36 -21.92
CA GLU A 445 -43.09 -30.80 -20.80
C GLU A 445 -41.65 -30.58 -21.26
N TRP A 446 -41.18 -29.34 -21.17
CA TRP A 446 -39.85 -28.95 -21.65
C TRP A 446 -38.71 -29.72 -21.00
N THR A 447 -38.88 -30.11 -19.73
CA THR A 447 -37.87 -30.79 -18.93
C THR A 447 -37.94 -32.32 -19.03
N ARG A 448 -38.93 -32.86 -19.74
CA ARG A 448 -39.13 -34.30 -19.91
C ARG A 448 -38.59 -34.77 -21.27
N VAL A 449 -37.35 -35.28 -21.25
CA VAL A 449 -36.63 -35.71 -22.48
C VAL A 449 -36.39 -37.22 -22.56
N ASP A 450 -37.16 -38.02 -21.81
CA ASP A 450 -37.08 -39.49 -21.74
C ASP A 450 -37.55 -40.21 -23.02
N GLY A 451 -38.02 -39.46 -24.01
CA GLY A 451 -38.55 -39.99 -25.28
C GLY A 451 -40.05 -40.29 -25.27
N SER A 452 -40.74 -40.19 -24.12
CA SER A 452 -42.17 -40.50 -24.00
C SER A 452 -43.09 -39.52 -24.73
N GLN A 453 -42.66 -38.26 -24.90
CA GLN A 453 -43.47 -37.18 -25.49
C GLN A 453 -43.21 -36.96 -26.99
N ARG A 454 -42.46 -37.86 -27.63
CA ARG A 454 -42.03 -37.75 -29.04
C ARG A 454 -42.27 -39.02 -29.84
N GLN A 455 -43.31 -39.76 -29.47
CA GLN A 455 -43.82 -40.89 -30.26
C GLN A 455 -44.83 -40.38 -31.28
N CYS A 456 -45.12 -41.15 -32.33
CA CYS A 456 -46.02 -40.74 -33.40
C CYS A 456 -47.42 -40.34 -32.88
N ALA A 457 -47.93 -41.09 -31.88
CA ALA A 457 -49.22 -40.83 -31.23
C ALA A 457 -49.15 -39.77 -30.11
N SER A 458 -47.97 -39.25 -29.78
CA SER A 458 -47.82 -38.20 -28.76
C SER A 458 -48.40 -36.87 -29.25
N CYS A 459 -48.25 -36.55 -30.55
CA CYS A 459 -48.65 -35.25 -31.09
C CYS A 459 -50.12 -35.23 -31.56
N HIS A 460 -50.54 -36.26 -32.30
CA HIS A 460 -51.90 -36.43 -32.80
C HIS A 460 -52.28 -37.92 -32.84
N GLY A 461 -53.58 -38.21 -32.92
CA GLY A 461 -54.10 -39.56 -33.12
C GLY A 461 -53.76 -40.07 -34.53
N GLN A 462 -53.61 -41.39 -34.67
CA GLN A 462 -53.37 -42.04 -35.96
C GLN A 462 -54.41 -43.14 -36.17
N PRO A 463 -55.54 -42.88 -36.86
CA PRO A 463 -55.95 -41.60 -37.48
C PRO A 463 -56.42 -40.54 -36.46
N PRO A 464 -56.44 -39.24 -36.80
CA PRO A 464 -56.97 -38.19 -35.94
C PRO A 464 -58.47 -38.38 -35.60
N PRO A 465 -58.96 -37.71 -34.54
CA PRO A 465 -60.38 -37.72 -34.19
C PRO A 465 -61.31 -37.19 -35.31
N ALA A 466 -62.60 -37.53 -35.20
CA ALA A 466 -63.64 -37.06 -36.10
C ALA A 466 -63.63 -35.52 -36.27
N PRO A 467 -63.83 -34.98 -37.51
CA PRO A 467 -64.45 -35.65 -38.65
C PRO A 467 -63.48 -36.42 -39.58
N HIS A 468 -62.21 -36.59 -39.21
CA HIS A 468 -61.28 -37.37 -40.02
C HIS A 468 -61.77 -38.83 -40.14
N PRO A 469 -61.78 -39.44 -41.35
CA PRO A 469 -62.20 -40.81 -41.52
C PRO A 469 -61.28 -41.78 -40.76
N ALA A 470 -61.85 -42.81 -40.13
CA ALA A 470 -61.09 -43.85 -39.45
C ALA A 470 -60.51 -44.86 -40.47
N ASN A 471 -59.60 -44.42 -41.33
CA ASN A 471 -58.94 -45.23 -42.36
C ASN A 471 -57.44 -45.40 -42.06
N ALA A 472 -56.95 -46.64 -42.10
CA ALA A 472 -55.54 -46.97 -41.90
C ALA A 472 -54.67 -46.78 -43.16
N ALA A 473 -55.25 -46.70 -44.36
CA ALA A 473 -54.54 -46.46 -45.62
C ALA A 473 -54.32 -44.95 -45.87
N CYS A 474 -53.59 -44.28 -44.98
CA CYS A 474 -53.33 -42.83 -45.02
C CYS A 474 -52.85 -42.30 -46.39
N GLU A 475 -51.99 -43.06 -47.07
CA GLU A 475 -51.36 -42.71 -48.35
C GLU A 475 -52.36 -42.53 -49.50
N THR A 476 -53.60 -43.00 -49.36
CA THR A 476 -54.64 -42.78 -50.37
C THR A 476 -55.18 -41.35 -50.35
N CYS A 477 -54.97 -40.62 -49.25
CA CYS A 477 -55.49 -39.27 -49.03
C CYS A 477 -54.44 -38.25 -48.59
N HIS A 478 -53.24 -38.71 -48.21
CA HIS A 478 -52.13 -37.88 -47.74
C HIS A 478 -50.89 -38.23 -48.54
N THR A 479 -50.57 -37.41 -49.55
CA THR A 479 -49.47 -37.68 -50.50
C THR A 479 -48.07 -37.70 -49.90
N ASN A 480 -47.88 -37.08 -48.72
CA ASN A 480 -46.59 -37.06 -48.03
C ASN A 480 -46.36 -38.25 -47.08
N VAL A 481 -47.31 -39.19 -46.95
CA VAL A 481 -47.20 -40.38 -46.10
C VAL A 481 -47.19 -41.65 -46.96
N THR A 482 -46.32 -42.60 -46.64
CA THR A 482 -46.24 -43.90 -47.30
C THR A 482 -47.16 -44.95 -46.66
N ALA A 483 -47.36 -46.08 -47.33
CA ALA A 483 -48.07 -47.23 -46.77
C ALA A 483 -47.45 -47.75 -45.46
N GLN A 484 -46.14 -47.56 -45.27
CA GLN A 484 -45.39 -47.92 -44.06
C GLN A 484 -45.44 -46.85 -42.97
N LYS A 485 -46.25 -45.79 -43.14
CA LYS A 485 -46.39 -44.67 -42.18
C LYS A 485 -45.09 -43.92 -41.93
N THR A 486 -44.27 -43.84 -42.97
CA THR A 486 -43.10 -42.96 -43.06
C THR A 486 -43.41 -41.78 -43.99
N PHE A 487 -42.55 -40.76 -43.98
CA PHE A 487 -42.75 -39.56 -44.78
C PHE A 487 -41.94 -39.58 -46.07
N VAL A 488 -42.57 -39.19 -47.18
CA VAL A 488 -41.89 -39.02 -48.48
C VAL A 488 -40.94 -37.83 -48.41
N ASN A 489 -41.40 -36.73 -47.81
CA ASN A 489 -40.60 -35.56 -47.49
C ASN A 489 -40.78 -35.20 -46.00
N PRO A 490 -39.90 -35.68 -45.12
CA PRO A 490 -39.96 -35.40 -43.69
C PRO A 490 -39.92 -33.90 -43.33
N ALA A 491 -39.33 -33.06 -44.18
CA ALA A 491 -39.24 -31.62 -43.92
C ALA A 491 -40.59 -30.90 -44.03
N ARG A 492 -41.57 -31.51 -44.72
CA ARG A 492 -42.95 -31.01 -44.82
C ARG A 492 -43.83 -31.48 -43.66
N HIS A 493 -43.34 -32.38 -42.80
CA HIS A 493 -44.03 -32.71 -41.58
C HIS A 493 -43.61 -31.69 -40.50
N ILE A 494 -44.57 -30.92 -39.99
CA ILE A 494 -44.37 -29.80 -39.04
C ILE A 494 -43.70 -28.58 -39.70
N ASP A 495 -44.20 -28.18 -40.88
CA ASP A 495 -43.83 -26.94 -41.58
C ASP A 495 -44.92 -25.85 -41.52
N GLY A 496 -46.07 -26.16 -40.92
CA GLY A 496 -47.22 -25.27 -40.84
C GLY A 496 -48.16 -25.32 -42.04
N VAL A 497 -47.95 -26.25 -42.98
CA VAL A 497 -48.84 -26.48 -44.13
C VAL A 497 -49.41 -27.91 -44.03
N VAL A 498 -50.69 -28.07 -44.38
CA VAL A 498 -51.25 -29.42 -44.56
C VAL A 498 -51.21 -29.80 -46.02
N ASP A 499 -50.44 -30.84 -46.29
CA ASP A 499 -50.38 -31.49 -47.57
C ASP A 499 -51.51 -32.52 -47.67
N PHE A 500 -52.28 -32.44 -48.75
CA PHE A 500 -53.29 -33.43 -49.11
C PHE A 500 -52.71 -34.36 -50.19
#